data_AF-A0A536TE90-F1
#
_entry.id   AF-A0A536TE90-F1
#
_cell.length_a   1.000
_cell.length_b   1.000
_cell.length_c   1.000
_cell.angle_alpha   90.00
_cell.angle_beta   90.00
_cell.angle_gamma   90.00
#
_symmetry.space_group_name_H-M   'P 1'
#
loop_
_entity.id
_entity.type
_entity.pdbx_description
1 polymer ?
#
loop_
_entity_poly.entity_id
_entity_poly.type
_entity_poly.pdbx_seq_one_letter_code
_entity_poly.pdbx_strand_id
1 'polypeptide(L)' 'PHIGYDKSAEIAKKAHREGTTLKQAALATGYVTEKEFDAWVRPERMTGPG' A
#
# COMPACT_ATOMS: atom_id res chain seq x y z
N PRO A 1 -6.22 1.81 -11.20
CA PRO A 1 -4.94 1.54 -10.49
C PRO A 1 -4.31 2.86 -9.99
N HIS A 2 -4.39 3.14 -8.69
CA HIS A 2 -4.20 4.49 -8.17
C HIS A 2 -2.74 4.99 -8.11
N ILE A 3 -1.76 4.08 -7.99
CA ILE A 3 -0.32 4.40 -7.97
C ILE A 3 0.50 3.64 -9.02
N GLY A 4 -0.14 2.76 -9.80
CA GLY A 4 0.54 1.88 -10.75
C GLY A 4 1.19 0.66 -10.10
N TYR A 5 1.44 -0.37 -10.90
CA TYR A 5 2.02 -1.65 -10.46
C TYR A 5 3.44 -1.45 -9.90
N ASP A 6 4.26 -0.65 -10.59
CA ASP A 6 5.67 -0.45 -10.26
C ASP A 6 5.86 0.15 -8.85
N LYS A 7 5.13 1.24 -8.54
CA LYS A 7 5.15 1.87 -7.21
C LYS A 7 4.61 0.94 -6.12
N SER A 8 3.59 0.14 -6.45
CA SER A 8 3.03 -0.84 -5.50
C SER A 8 4.05 -1.93 -5.17
N ALA A 9 4.79 -2.41 -6.18
CA ALA A 9 5.85 -3.39 -6.02
C ALA A 9 7.04 -2.83 -5.22
N GLU A 10 7.43 -1.58 -5.44
CA GLU A 10 8.46 -0.91 -4.62
C GLU A 10 8.06 -0.83 -3.15
N ILE A 11 6.84 -0.40 -2.86
CA ILE A 11 6.32 -0.33 -1.49
C ILE A 11 6.36 -1.71 -0.83
N ALA A 12 5.92 -2.75 -1.53
CA ALA A 12 5.93 -4.12 -1.01
C ALA A 12 7.37 -4.62 -0.75
N LYS A 13 8.30 -4.38 -1.67
CA LYS A 13 9.72 -4.74 -1.49
C LYS A 13 10.35 -3.99 -0.33
N LYS A 14 10.06 -2.69 -0.18
CA LYS A 14 10.55 -1.86 0.92
C LYS A 14 10.02 -2.34 2.26
N ALA A 15 8.71 -2.56 2.37
CA ALA A 15 8.06 -3.12 3.54
C ALA A 15 8.71 -4.45 3.97
N HIS A 16 8.92 -5.34 3.00
CA HIS A 16 9.54 -6.64 3.26
C HIS A 16 11.01 -6.52 3.70
N ARG A 17 11.80 -5.67 3.03
CA ARG A 17 13.23 -5.47 3.33
C ARG A 17 13.45 -4.82 4.70
N GLU A 18 12.62 -3.85 5.06
CA GLU A 18 12.73 -3.10 6.31
C GLU A 18 11.96 -3.78 7.46
N GLY A 19 11.19 -4.83 7.18
CA GLY A 19 10.32 -5.48 8.18
C GLY A 19 9.20 -4.57 8.67
N THR A 20 8.79 -3.59 7.86
CA THR A 20 7.74 -2.62 8.19
C THR A 20 6.42 -3.02 7.55
N THR A 21 5.32 -2.41 8.02
CA THR A 21 4.01 -2.61 7.41
C THR A 21 3.93 -1.97 6.03
N LEU A 22 3.07 -2.49 5.14
CA LEU A 22 2.81 -1.87 3.83
C LEU A 22 2.42 -0.40 3.97
N LYS A 23 1.63 -0.05 5.00
CA LYS A 23 1.24 1.33 5.28
C LYS A 23 2.45 2.22 5.58
N GLN A 24 3.33 1.78 6.47
CA GLN A 24 4.55 2.53 6.81
C GLN A 24 5.48 2.69 5.62
N ALA A 25 5.71 1.63 4.85
CA ALA A 25 6.53 1.71 3.65
C ALA A 25 5.93 2.66 2.61
N ALA A 26 4.61 2.64 2.44
CA ALA A 26 3.89 3.50 1.49
C ALA A 26 3.93 4.99 1.87
N LEU A 27 3.85 5.27 3.18
CA LEU A 27 4.04 6.62 3.72
C LEU A 27 5.51 7.06 3.60
N ALA A 28 6.45 6.16 3.84
CA ALA A 28 7.88 6.44 3.79
C ALA A 28 8.42 6.66 2.36
N THR A 29 7.74 6.15 1.32
CA THR A 29 8.06 6.49 -0.08
C THR A 29 7.41 7.80 -0.52
N GLY A 30 6.43 8.31 0.23
CA GLY A 30 5.65 9.50 -0.14
C GLY A 30 4.77 9.30 -1.38
N TYR A 31 4.57 8.05 -1.81
CA TYR A 31 3.74 7.74 -2.98
C TYR A 31 2.24 7.80 -2.69
N VAL A 32 1.88 7.65 -1.42
CA VAL A 32 0.50 7.73 -0.94
C VAL A 32 0.49 8.39 0.42
N THR A 33 -0.56 9.16 0.66
CA THR A 33 -0.86 9.66 2.00
C THR A 33 -1.59 8.60 2.83
N GLU A 34 -1.64 8.81 4.14
CA GLU A 34 -2.34 7.90 5.05
C GLU A 34 -3.81 7.73 4.64
N LYS A 35 -4.46 8.84 4.28
CA LYS A 35 -5.87 8.85 3.87
C LYS A 35 -6.10 8.05 2.58
N GLU A 36 -5.19 8.15 1.62
CA GLU A 36 -5.28 7.39 0.36
C GLU A 36 -5.05 5.91 0.58
N PHE A 37 -4.03 5.55 1.37
CA PHE A 37 -3.77 4.16 1.72
C PHE A 37 -4.96 3.55 2.46
N ASP A 38 -5.51 4.26 3.45
CA ASP A 38 -6.70 3.82 4.17
C ASP A 38 -7.93 3.72 3.24
N ALA A 39 -8.10 4.63 2.28
CA ALA A 39 -9.21 4.56 1.34
C ALA A 39 -9.11 3.37 0.36
N TRP A 40 -7.89 3.02 -0.07
CA TRP A 40 -7.66 1.96 -1.06
C TRP A 40 -7.48 0.58 -0.43
N VAL A 41 -6.83 0.50 0.73
CA VAL A 41 -6.50 -0.75 1.42
C VAL A 41 -7.51 -0.97 2.55
N ARG A 42 -8.69 -1.47 2.16
CA ARG A 42 -9.79 -1.83 3.06
C ARG A 42 -10.02 -3.34 3.02
N PRO A 43 -9.49 -4.13 3.98
CA PRO A 43 -9.63 -5.59 3.99
C PRO A 43 -11.10 -6.06 3.92
N GLU A 44 -11.98 -5.31 4.57
CA GLU A 44 -13.44 -5.48 4.54
C GLU A 44 -14.05 -5.42 3.12
N ARG A 45 -13.43 -4.66 2.20
CA ARG A 45 -13.84 -4.56 0.79
C ARG A 45 -13.07 -5.51 -0.13
N MET A 46 -12.05 -6.20 0.39
CA MET A 46 -11.21 -7.15 -0.34
C MET A 46 -11.62 -8.61 -0.12
N THR A 47 -12.63 -8.87 0.71
CA THR A 47 -13.08 -10.22 1.11
C THR A 47 -14.45 -10.62 0.55
N GLY A 48 -15.05 -9.78 -0.31
CA GLY A 48 -16.29 -10.11 -1.03
C GLY A 48 -16.02 -10.77 -2.39
N PRO A 49 -16.95 -11.58 -2.92
CA PRO A 49 -16.90 -11.97 -4.32
C PRO A 49 -17.05 -10.69 -5.15
N GLY A 50 -15.95 -10.31 -5.82
CA GLY A 50 -15.94 -9.21 -6.79
C GLY A 50 -16.75 -9.52 -8.03
#